data_AF-A0A7Y3D9R5-F1
#
_entry.id   AF-A0A7Y3D9R5-F1
#
_cell.length_a   1.000
_cell.length_b   1.000
_cell.length_c   1.000
_cell.angle_alpha   90.00
_cell.angle_beta   90.00
_cell.angle_gamma   90.00
#
_symmetry.space_group_name_H-M   'P 1'
#
loop_
_entity.id
_entity.type
_entity.pdbx_description
1 polymer ?
#
loop_
_entity_poly.entity_id
_entity_poly.type
_entity_poly.pdbx_seq_one_letter_code
_entity_poly.pdbx_strand_id
1 'polypeptide(L)'
;MPRPALPTTAAALLVAGLALGVKDPSAPGAYCPLPKAGEVPSCLEGAQESYGGFLLGVQDGELDEAEAARVEAAVRAAEGEARFDALSSLSYGYFMLGRAQAAAETPDPRLRERLESWNALLSEAYARNPDDPRYRAAVQAAALDLRDNVPALGLRCLDDSGKVTQCNSTEAVIRAIDAAHQQTGLRGALSRLLGALFGEEVREDAP
;
A
#
# COMPACT_ATOMS: atom_id res chain seq x y z
N MET A 1 38.03 -57.15 35.69
CA MET A 1 36.99 -56.19 36.13
C MET A 1 36.78 -55.17 35.01
N PRO A 2 35.69 -55.26 34.22
CA PRO A 2 35.43 -54.36 33.10
C PRO A 2 34.76 -53.05 33.58
N ARG A 3 35.20 -51.91 33.00
CA ARG A 3 34.65 -50.56 33.23
C ARG A 3 33.33 -50.38 32.45
N PRO A 4 32.27 -49.78 33.03
CA PRO A 4 31.08 -49.42 32.28
C PRO A 4 31.31 -48.14 31.44
N ALA A 5 30.87 -48.19 30.18
CA ALA A 5 30.86 -47.08 29.25
C ALA A 5 29.70 -46.12 29.55
N LEU A 6 29.97 -44.81 29.51
CA LEU A 6 28.98 -43.74 29.62
C LEU A 6 28.16 -43.62 28.33
N PRO A 7 26.84 -43.42 28.39
CA PRO A 7 26.03 -43.15 27.22
C PRO A 7 26.18 -41.69 26.75
N THR A 8 26.57 -41.53 25.48
CA THR A 8 26.59 -40.26 24.75
C THR A 8 25.14 -39.86 24.43
N THR A 9 24.51 -39.04 25.26
CA THR A 9 23.23 -38.39 24.92
C THR A 9 23.47 -37.32 23.87
N ALA A 10 23.13 -37.64 22.62
CA ALA A 10 22.99 -36.67 21.54
C ALA A 10 21.76 -35.80 21.80
N ALA A 11 21.98 -34.55 22.19
CA ALA A 11 20.94 -33.54 22.24
C ALA A 11 20.60 -33.10 20.80
N ALA A 12 19.53 -33.65 20.24
CA ALA A 12 18.94 -33.14 19.01
C ALA A 12 18.24 -31.80 19.32
N LEU A 13 18.90 -30.69 18.98
CA LEU A 13 18.30 -29.37 18.88
C LEU A 13 17.29 -29.39 17.72
N LEU A 14 16.01 -29.60 18.04
CA LEU A 14 14.89 -29.28 17.18
C LEU A 14 14.84 -27.76 17.01
N VAL A 15 15.54 -27.26 15.99
CA VAL A 15 15.33 -25.92 15.47
C VAL A 15 13.96 -25.92 14.80
N ALA A 16 12.93 -25.53 15.55
CA ALA A 16 11.64 -25.17 15.01
C ALA A 16 11.85 -23.91 14.16
N GLY A 17 12.12 -24.10 12.87
CA GLY A 17 12.13 -23.04 11.88
C GLY A 17 10.74 -22.43 11.81
N LEU A 18 10.58 -21.25 12.42
CA LEU A 18 9.53 -20.32 12.06
C LEU A 18 9.81 -19.88 10.62
N ALA A 19 9.33 -20.69 9.67
CA ALA A 19 9.18 -20.26 8.29
C ALA A 19 8.15 -19.12 8.30
N LEU A 20 8.65 -17.89 8.41
CA LEU A 20 7.91 -16.71 7.97
C LEU A 20 7.59 -16.98 6.50
N GLY A 21 6.35 -17.41 6.24
CA GLY A 21 5.88 -17.72 4.91
C GLY A 21 6.11 -16.52 4.01
N VAL A 22 7.09 -16.64 3.12
CA VAL A 22 7.26 -15.73 1.99
C VAL A 22 5.99 -15.89 1.18
N LYS A 23 5.07 -14.94 1.36
CA LYS A 23 3.78 -14.90 0.67
C LYS A 23 4.12 -14.81 -0.81
N ASP A 24 3.80 -15.86 -1.57
CA ASP A 24 4.06 -15.89 -3.01
C ASP A 24 3.37 -14.67 -3.64
N PRO A 25 4.13 -13.71 -4.20
CA PRO A 25 3.57 -12.50 -4.81
C PRO A 25 2.71 -12.82 -6.04
N SER A 26 2.73 -14.08 -6.50
CA SER A 26 1.96 -14.58 -7.64
C SER A 26 0.64 -15.26 -7.24
N ALA A 27 0.33 -15.36 -5.95
CA ALA A 27 -0.94 -15.96 -5.50
C ALA A 27 -2.14 -15.05 -5.85
N PRO A 28 -3.27 -15.59 -6.35
CA PRO A 28 -4.48 -14.80 -6.59
C PRO A 28 -4.86 -13.99 -5.35
N GLY A 29 -5.11 -12.70 -5.51
CA GLY A 29 -5.44 -11.80 -4.40
C GLY A 29 -4.24 -11.28 -3.60
N ALA A 30 -3.05 -11.28 -4.18
CA ALA A 30 -1.89 -10.60 -3.62
C ALA A 30 -1.65 -9.30 -4.39
N TYR A 31 -1.08 -8.31 -3.71
CA TYR A 31 -0.48 -7.17 -4.39
C TYR A 31 0.75 -7.66 -5.16
N CYS A 32 0.85 -7.28 -6.43
CA CYS A 32 2.01 -7.55 -7.26
C CYS A 32 3.03 -6.41 -7.10
N PRO A 33 4.23 -6.67 -6.54
CA PRO A 33 5.24 -5.64 -6.35
C PRO A 33 5.70 -5.00 -7.67
N LEU A 34 6.12 -3.74 -7.58
CA LEU A 34 6.67 -2.98 -8.69
C LEU A 34 7.92 -3.69 -9.23
N PRO A 35 8.10 -3.71 -10.57
CA PRO A 35 9.29 -4.28 -11.15
C PRO A 35 10.50 -3.40 -10.84
N LYS A 36 11.67 -4.02 -10.81
CA LYS A 36 12.90 -3.25 -10.95
C LYS A 36 12.99 -2.65 -12.35
N ALA A 37 13.83 -1.63 -12.52
CA ALA A 37 14.06 -1.03 -13.81
C ALA A 37 14.48 -2.09 -14.86
N GLY A 38 13.67 -2.25 -15.91
CA GLY A 38 13.90 -3.21 -16.99
C GLY A 38 13.25 -4.59 -16.80
N GLU A 39 12.53 -4.82 -15.71
CA GLU A 39 11.77 -6.06 -15.48
C GLU A 39 10.28 -5.88 -15.78
N VAL A 40 9.62 -6.96 -16.20
CA VAL A 40 8.16 -7.04 -16.30
C VAL A 40 7.70 -7.97 -15.17
N PRO A 41 6.83 -7.53 -14.24
CA PRO A 41 6.40 -8.39 -13.15
C PRO A 41 5.54 -9.53 -13.67
N SER A 42 5.91 -10.77 -13.34
CA SER A 42 5.15 -11.97 -13.73
C SER A 42 3.78 -12.05 -13.06
N CYS A 43 3.59 -11.40 -11.91
CA CYS A 43 2.33 -11.38 -11.17
C CYS A 43 1.29 -10.40 -11.72
N LEU A 44 1.57 -9.69 -12.82
CA LEU A 44 0.60 -8.79 -13.47
C LEU A 44 -0.32 -9.49 -14.47
N GLU A 45 -0.25 -10.80 -14.68
CA GLU A 45 -1.05 -11.48 -15.72
C GLU A 45 -2.56 -11.24 -15.55
N GLY A 46 -3.10 -11.38 -14.33
CA GLY A 46 -4.52 -11.07 -14.05
C GLY A 46 -4.86 -9.58 -14.20
N ALA A 47 -3.91 -8.69 -13.86
CA ALA A 47 -4.04 -7.26 -14.07
C ALA A 47 -4.00 -6.87 -15.56
N GLN A 48 -3.23 -7.58 -16.39
CA GLN A 48 -3.20 -7.40 -17.83
C GLN A 48 -4.50 -7.85 -18.49
N GLU A 49 -5.06 -8.98 -18.06
CA GLU A 49 -6.36 -9.46 -18.54
C GLU A 49 -7.48 -8.46 -18.22
N SER A 50 -7.49 -7.92 -17.00
CA SER A 50 -8.56 -7.04 -16.51
C SER A 50 -8.40 -5.57 -16.92
N TYR A 51 -7.17 -5.07 -16.94
CA TYR A 51 -6.82 -3.64 -17.06
C TYR A 51 -5.74 -3.36 -18.12
N GLY A 52 -5.60 -4.23 -19.13
CA GLY A 52 -4.58 -4.08 -20.17
C GLY A 52 -4.60 -2.73 -20.90
N GLY A 53 -5.79 -2.17 -21.16
CA GLY A 53 -5.94 -0.84 -21.77
C GLY A 53 -5.30 0.27 -20.93
N PHE A 54 -5.57 0.27 -19.62
CA PHE A 54 -4.90 1.16 -18.67
C PHE A 54 -3.38 0.97 -18.69
N LEU A 55 -2.89 -0.27 -18.58
CA LEU A 55 -1.45 -0.55 -18.49
C LEU A 55 -0.69 -0.10 -19.74
N LEU A 56 -1.25 -0.35 -20.93
CA LEU A 56 -0.69 0.12 -22.21
C LEU A 56 -0.69 1.64 -22.28
N GLY A 57 -1.81 2.29 -21.95
CA GLY A 57 -1.91 3.76 -21.98
C GLY A 57 -0.89 4.44 -21.06
N VAL A 58 -0.63 3.88 -19.87
CA VAL A 58 0.44 4.38 -18.98
C VAL A 58 1.82 4.18 -19.60
N GLN A 59 2.11 3.01 -20.19
CA GLN A 59 3.42 2.72 -20.80
C GLN A 59 3.73 3.63 -21.98
N ASP A 60 2.72 3.92 -22.80
CA ASP A 60 2.85 4.76 -23.99
C ASP A 60 2.76 6.27 -23.67
N GLY A 61 2.44 6.63 -22.43
CA GLY A 61 2.25 8.02 -22.00
C GLY A 61 0.92 8.64 -22.48
N GLU A 62 0.01 7.81 -23.00
CA GLU A 62 -1.32 8.17 -23.49
C GLU A 62 -2.40 7.55 -22.60
N LEU A 63 -2.41 7.92 -21.32
CA LEU A 63 -3.39 7.39 -20.36
C LEU A 63 -4.80 7.85 -20.72
N ASP A 64 -5.65 6.89 -21.10
CA ASP A 64 -7.08 7.11 -21.28
C ASP A 64 -7.79 7.33 -19.94
N GLU A 65 -8.61 8.37 -19.87
CA GLU A 65 -9.30 8.79 -18.66
C GLU A 65 -10.39 7.79 -18.21
N ALA A 66 -11.05 7.10 -19.15
CA ALA A 66 -12.06 6.10 -18.81
C ALA A 66 -11.40 4.83 -18.25
N GLU A 67 -10.26 4.44 -18.81
CA GLU A 67 -9.43 3.34 -18.28
C GLU A 67 -8.90 3.66 -16.88
N ALA A 68 -8.41 4.88 -16.65
CA ALA A 68 -8.00 5.34 -15.32
C ALA A 68 -9.16 5.29 -14.32
N ALA A 69 -10.33 5.85 -14.68
CA ALA A 69 -11.50 5.84 -13.83
C ALA A 69 -11.99 4.43 -13.48
N ARG A 70 -11.86 3.48 -14.41
CA ARG A 70 -12.20 2.06 -14.20
C ARG A 70 -11.30 1.42 -13.14
N VAL A 71 -9.99 1.62 -13.22
CA VAL A 71 -9.04 1.12 -12.21
C VAL A 71 -9.31 1.78 -10.85
N GLU A 72 -9.49 3.10 -10.83
CA GLU A 72 -9.77 3.84 -9.59
C GLU A 72 -11.06 3.37 -8.91
N ALA A 73 -12.13 3.12 -9.67
CA ALA A 73 -13.37 2.58 -9.14
C ALA A 73 -13.18 1.18 -8.53
N ALA A 74 -12.38 0.33 -9.17
CA ALA A 74 -12.08 -1.01 -8.68
C ALA A 74 -11.20 -1.00 -7.42
N VAL A 75 -10.28 -0.04 -7.27
CA VAL A 75 -9.52 0.18 -6.03
C VAL A 75 -10.43 0.65 -4.89
N ARG A 76 -11.46 1.46 -5.18
CA ARG A 76 -12.46 1.86 -4.17
C ARG A 76 -13.39 0.72 -3.76
N ALA A 77 -13.58 -0.28 -4.62
CA ALA A 77 -14.48 -1.38 -4.36
C ALA A 77 -13.95 -2.25 -3.20
N ALA A 78 -14.85 -2.59 -2.27
CA ALA A 78 -14.48 -3.25 -1.02
C ALA A 78 -14.34 -4.79 -1.12
N GLU A 79 -14.63 -5.40 -2.27
CA GLU A 79 -14.81 -6.85 -2.36
C GLU A 79 -14.18 -7.49 -3.60
N GLY A 80 -13.86 -8.79 -3.48
CA GLY A 80 -13.33 -9.63 -4.55
C GLY A 80 -11.82 -9.62 -4.69
N GLU A 81 -11.30 -10.49 -5.56
CA GLU A 81 -9.85 -10.55 -5.86
C GLU A 81 -9.42 -9.51 -6.90
N ALA A 82 -10.36 -9.04 -7.74
CA ALA A 82 -10.11 -8.05 -8.80
C ALA A 82 -9.61 -6.68 -8.28
N ARG A 83 -9.84 -6.35 -7.00
CA ARG A 83 -9.29 -5.13 -6.37
C ARG A 83 -7.78 -5.23 -6.10
N PHE A 84 -7.22 -6.44 -5.97
CA PHE A 84 -5.77 -6.61 -5.87
C PHE A 84 -5.11 -6.40 -7.23
N ASP A 85 -5.74 -6.87 -8.30
CA ASP A 85 -5.31 -6.57 -9.67
C ASP A 85 -5.41 -5.07 -9.97
N ALA A 86 -6.51 -4.43 -9.56
CA ALA A 86 -6.68 -2.98 -9.71
C ALA A 86 -5.63 -2.19 -8.92
N LEU A 87 -5.35 -2.59 -7.67
CA LEU A 87 -4.31 -1.97 -6.83
C LEU A 87 -2.93 -2.13 -7.45
N SER A 88 -2.63 -3.32 -8.01
CA SER A 88 -1.36 -3.59 -8.69
C SER A 88 -1.23 -2.74 -9.96
N SER A 89 -2.29 -2.64 -10.77
CA SER A 89 -2.34 -1.75 -11.94
C SER A 89 -2.16 -0.30 -11.56
N LEU A 90 -2.90 0.21 -10.56
CA LEU A 90 -2.79 1.59 -10.08
C LEU A 90 -1.36 1.90 -9.62
N SER A 91 -0.75 1.00 -8.86
CA SER A 91 0.61 1.18 -8.35
C SER A 91 1.64 1.20 -9.49
N TYR A 92 1.52 0.29 -10.45
CA TYR A 92 2.35 0.31 -11.65
C TYR A 92 2.17 1.60 -12.46
N GLY A 93 0.92 2.04 -12.63
CA GLY A 93 0.58 3.32 -13.25
C GLY A 93 1.26 4.49 -12.56
N TYR A 94 1.15 4.56 -11.23
CA TYR A 94 1.78 5.59 -10.41
C TYR A 94 3.29 5.57 -10.61
N PHE A 95 3.92 4.40 -10.56
CA PHE A 95 5.36 4.26 -10.74
C PHE A 95 5.85 4.81 -12.09
N MET A 96 5.20 4.42 -13.17
CA MET A 96 5.57 4.86 -14.52
C MET A 96 5.38 6.37 -14.69
N LEU A 97 4.21 6.89 -14.30
CA LEU A 97 3.88 8.31 -14.39
C LEU A 97 4.77 9.17 -13.47
N GLY A 98 5.05 8.70 -12.26
CA GLY A 98 5.94 9.39 -11.33
C GLY A 98 7.36 9.49 -11.86
N ARG A 99 7.87 8.44 -12.52
CA ARG A 99 9.18 8.49 -13.18
C ARG A 99 9.19 9.44 -14.37
N ALA A 100 8.15 9.43 -15.20
CA ALA A 100 8.01 10.37 -16.31
C ALA A 100 7.99 11.83 -15.80
N GLN A 101 7.21 12.09 -14.75
CA GLN A 101 7.12 13.41 -14.12
C GLN A 101 8.46 13.88 -13.54
N ALA A 102 9.24 12.98 -12.92
CA ALA A 102 10.55 13.31 -12.37
C ALA A 102 11.60 13.58 -13.45
N ALA A 103 11.48 12.93 -14.61
CA ALA A 103 12.43 13.06 -15.72
C ALA A 103 12.11 14.25 -16.66
N ALA A 104 10.90 14.80 -16.59
CA ALA A 104 10.46 15.90 -17.44
C ALA A 104 11.20 17.21 -17.11
N GLU A 105 11.69 17.91 -18.14
CA GLU A 105 12.31 19.24 -17.98
C GLU A 105 11.32 20.26 -17.41
N THR A 106 10.04 20.14 -17.81
CA THR A 106 8.93 20.92 -17.27
C THR A 106 7.88 19.95 -16.73
N PRO A 107 7.74 19.83 -15.39
CA PRO A 107 6.76 18.94 -14.78
C PRO A 107 5.33 19.28 -15.20
N ASP A 108 4.55 18.28 -15.62
CA ASP A 108 3.15 18.46 -16.01
C ASP A 108 2.27 18.64 -14.76
N PRO A 109 1.58 19.78 -14.59
CA PRO A 109 0.70 20.00 -13.44
C PRO A 109 -0.46 19.00 -13.37
N ARG A 110 -0.99 18.54 -14.51
CA ARG A 110 -2.10 17.57 -14.53
C ARG A 110 -1.65 16.21 -14.02
N LEU A 111 -0.44 15.80 -14.44
CA LEU A 111 0.16 14.56 -13.96
C LEU A 111 0.41 14.60 -12.45
N ARG A 112 0.87 15.75 -11.94
CA ARG A 112 1.02 15.97 -10.50
C ARG A 112 -0.31 15.83 -9.75
N GLU A 113 -1.36 16.49 -10.22
CA GLU A 113 -2.70 16.42 -9.60
C GLU A 113 -3.27 14.99 -9.61
N ARG A 114 -3.02 14.23 -10.69
CA ARG A 114 -3.40 12.81 -10.75
C ARG A 114 -2.69 11.96 -9.71
N LEU A 115 -1.37 12.12 -9.55
CA LEU A 115 -0.60 11.40 -8.54
C LEU A 115 -1.06 11.77 -7.11
N GLU A 116 -1.38 13.05 -6.87
CA GLU A 116 -1.98 13.51 -5.61
C GLU A 116 -3.35 12.86 -5.36
N SER A 117 -4.20 12.78 -6.39
CA SER A 117 -5.50 12.09 -6.31
C SER A 117 -5.34 10.60 -6.00
N TRP A 118 -4.35 9.93 -6.60
CA TRP A 118 -4.09 8.52 -6.33
C TRP A 118 -3.56 8.27 -4.90
N ASN A 119 -2.81 9.21 -4.32
CA ASN A 119 -2.47 9.14 -2.89
C ASN A 119 -3.71 9.21 -1.99
N ALA A 120 -4.64 10.12 -2.31
CA ALA A 120 -5.90 10.22 -1.58
C ALA A 120 -6.73 8.92 -1.72
N LEU A 121 -6.77 8.35 -2.93
CA LEU A 121 -7.43 7.07 -3.20
C LEU A 121 -6.83 5.91 -2.40
N LEU A 122 -5.50 5.78 -2.32
CA LEU A 122 -4.87 4.72 -1.52
C LEU A 122 -5.18 4.86 -0.03
N SER A 123 -5.18 6.10 0.48
CA SER A 123 -5.53 6.41 1.87
C SER A 123 -7.00 6.05 2.15
N GLU A 124 -7.89 6.41 1.24
CA GLU A 124 -9.32 6.07 1.29
C GLU A 124 -9.55 4.56 1.24
N ALA A 125 -8.90 3.85 0.31
CA ALA A 125 -9.01 2.40 0.15
C ALA A 125 -8.58 1.67 1.43
N TYR A 126 -7.51 2.13 2.08
CA TYR A 126 -7.09 1.60 3.36
C TYR A 126 -8.13 1.84 4.48
N ALA A 127 -8.64 3.06 4.59
CA ALA A 127 -9.58 3.43 5.65
C ALA A 127 -10.96 2.76 5.51
N ARG A 128 -11.45 2.56 4.28
CA ARG A 128 -12.77 1.97 4.00
C ARG A 128 -12.86 0.46 4.20
N ASN A 129 -11.73 -0.23 4.33
CA ASN A 129 -11.69 -1.70 4.43
C ASN A 129 -11.15 -2.17 5.80
N PRO A 130 -11.70 -1.71 6.94
CA PRO A 130 -11.17 -2.05 8.26
C PRO A 130 -11.26 -3.54 8.57
N ASP A 131 -12.28 -4.21 8.04
CA ASP A 131 -12.58 -5.64 8.26
C ASP A 131 -11.83 -6.56 7.29
N ASP A 132 -11.04 -6.00 6.37
CA ASP A 132 -10.21 -6.76 5.43
C ASP A 132 -8.71 -6.52 5.66
N PRO A 133 -8.10 -7.24 6.62
CA PRO A 133 -6.69 -7.08 6.95
C PRO A 133 -5.77 -7.48 5.78
N ARG A 134 -6.22 -8.37 4.88
CA ARG A 134 -5.43 -8.79 3.72
C ARG A 134 -5.32 -7.66 2.72
N TYR A 135 -6.44 -6.99 2.42
CA TYR A 135 -6.45 -5.85 1.50
C TYR A 135 -5.74 -4.63 2.10
N ARG A 136 -5.93 -4.34 3.39
CA ARG A 136 -5.16 -3.27 4.08
C ARG A 136 -3.66 -3.51 4.02
N ALA A 137 -3.21 -4.75 4.23
CA ALA A 137 -1.79 -5.10 4.09
C ALA A 137 -1.28 -4.93 2.65
N ALA A 138 -2.11 -5.23 1.65
CA ALA A 138 -1.77 -5.00 0.24
C ALA A 138 -1.66 -3.51 -0.09
N VAL A 139 -2.59 -2.67 0.37
CA VAL A 139 -2.52 -1.21 0.20
C VAL A 139 -1.28 -0.62 0.89
N GLN A 140 -0.96 -1.12 2.10
CA GLN A 140 0.26 -0.72 2.80
C GLN A 140 1.53 -1.14 2.05
N ALA A 141 1.56 -2.37 1.52
CA ALA A 141 2.67 -2.85 0.71
C ALA A 141 2.86 -1.98 -0.54
N ALA A 142 1.77 -1.65 -1.25
CA ALA A 142 1.80 -0.75 -2.40
C ALA A 142 2.35 0.64 -2.05
N ALA A 143 1.89 1.23 -0.94
CA ALA A 143 2.36 2.55 -0.50
C ALA A 143 3.87 2.56 -0.18
N LEU A 144 4.38 1.51 0.49
CA LEU A 144 5.80 1.34 0.77
C LEU A 144 6.62 1.14 -0.50
N ASP A 145 6.12 0.31 -1.40
CA ASP A 145 6.77 -0.01 -2.67
C ASP A 145 6.90 1.24 -3.57
N LEU A 146 5.85 2.07 -3.61
CA LEU A 146 5.87 3.36 -4.28
C LEU A 146 6.83 4.36 -3.63
N ARG A 147 6.94 4.36 -2.29
CA ARG A 147 7.92 5.22 -1.58
C ARG A 147 9.34 4.84 -1.99
N ASP A 148 9.60 3.55 -2.09
CA ASP A 148 10.95 3.03 -2.29
C ASP A 148 11.38 3.09 -3.76
N ASN A 149 10.44 3.06 -4.70
CA ASN A 149 10.73 2.99 -6.15
C ASN A 149 10.40 4.26 -6.95
N VAL A 150 9.63 5.21 -6.41
CA VAL A 150 9.28 6.46 -7.11
C VAL A 150 10.13 7.63 -6.60
N PRO A 151 10.75 8.43 -7.48
CA PRO A 151 11.49 9.63 -7.08
C PRO A 151 10.64 10.62 -6.27
N ALA A 152 11.30 11.47 -5.48
CA ALA A 152 10.62 12.55 -4.78
C ALA A 152 10.05 13.59 -5.77
N LEU A 153 8.72 13.72 -5.82
CA LEU A 153 8.02 14.60 -6.77
C LEU A 153 7.55 15.94 -6.19
N GLY A 154 7.74 16.16 -4.88
CA GLY A 154 7.25 17.35 -4.18
C GLY A 154 5.73 17.53 -4.30
N LEU A 155 4.97 16.46 -4.06
CA LEU A 155 3.51 16.45 -4.15
C LEU A 155 2.88 17.19 -2.96
N ARG A 156 1.65 17.67 -3.15
CA ARG A 156 0.83 18.21 -2.06
C ARG A 156 0.08 17.08 -1.36
N CYS A 157 -0.08 17.23 -0.05
CA CYS A 157 -0.65 16.20 0.79
C CYS A 157 -1.14 16.80 2.10
N LEU A 158 -2.15 16.17 2.68
CA LEU A 158 -2.69 16.56 3.98
C LEU A 158 -1.80 16.00 5.09
N ASP A 159 -1.50 16.84 6.08
CA ASP A 159 -0.88 16.41 7.34
C ASP A 159 -1.93 15.91 8.34
N ASP A 160 -1.48 15.50 9.53
CA ASP A 160 -2.34 14.96 10.59
C ASP A 160 -3.38 15.98 11.11
N SER A 161 -3.19 17.27 10.81
CA SER A 161 -4.12 18.36 11.12
C SER A 161 -5.06 18.72 9.95
N GLY A 162 -4.97 18.01 8.82
CA GLY A 162 -5.73 18.29 7.61
C GLY A 162 -5.19 19.48 6.81
N LYS A 163 -3.99 19.98 7.10
CA LYS A 163 -3.37 21.09 6.38
C LYS A 163 -2.55 20.58 5.19
N VAL A 164 -2.60 21.31 4.08
CA VAL A 164 -1.81 21.00 2.88
C VAL A 164 -0.33 21.33 3.12
N THR A 165 0.53 20.33 2.97
CA THR A 165 1.99 20.40 3.05
C THR A 165 2.62 19.77 1.80
N GLN A 166 3.92 19.99 1.60
CA GLN A 166 4.69 19.22 0.61
C GLN A 166 5.16 17.90 1.23
N CYS A 167 5.04 16.80 0.48
CA CYS A 167 5.62 15.51 0.83
C CYS A 167 6.17 14.78 -0.40
N ASN A 168 6.99 13.78 -0.12
CA ASN A 168 7.49 12.91 -1.16
C ASN A 168 6.48 11.81 -1.44
N SER A 169 6.12 11.65 -2.72
CA SER A 169 5.35 10.54 -3.29
C SER A 169 4.25 10.02 -2.36
N THR A 170 4.49 8.95 -1.60
CA THR A 170 3.49 8.25 -0.78
C THR A 170 3.67 8.42 0.73
N GLU A 171 4.55 9.32 1.21
CA GLU A 171 4.71 9.58 2.66
C GLU A 171 3.39 9.94 3.34
N ALA A 172 2.53 10.69 2.65
CA ALA A 172 1.20 11.02 3.16
C ALA A 172 0.28 9.81 3.30
N VAL A 173 0.36 8.86 2.35
CA VAL A 173 -0.40 7.62 2.42
C VAL A 173 0.06 6.78 3.62
N ILE A 174 1.37 6.69 3.82
CA ILE A 174 1.95 5.97 4.96
C ILE A 174 1.53 6.61 6.29
N ARG A 175 1.59 7.95 6.39
CA ARG A 175 1.11 8.66 7.59
C ARG A 175 -0.38 8.43 7.84
N ALA A 176 -1.21 8.48 6.80
CA ALA A 176 -2.65 8.21 6.92
C ALA A 176 -2.91 6.76 7.39
N ILE A 177 -2.14 5.79 6.89
CA ILE A 177 -2.16 4.39 7.33
C ILE A 177 -1.79 4.27 8.81
N ASP A 178 -0.70 4.92 9.22
CA ASP A 178 -0.21 4.90 10.61
C ASP A 178 -1.22 5.56 11.57
N ALA A 179 -1.82 6.69 11.18
CA ALA A 179 -2.86 7.37 11.95
C ALA A 179 -4.10 6.49 12.12
N ALA A 180 -4.57 5.84 11.04
CA ALA A 180 -5.69 4.90 11.08
C ALA A 180 -5.39 3.68 11.97
N HIS A 181 -4.16 3.18 11.98
CA HIS A 181 -3.72 2.13 12.91
C HIS A 181 -3.79 2.57 14.37
N GLN A 182 -3.36 3.80 14.68
CA GLN A 182 -3.41 4.32 16.05
C GLN A 182 -4.85 4.45 16.57
N GLN A 183 -5.79 4.83 15.71
CA GLN A 183 -7.22 4.96 16.05
C GLN A 183 -7.91 3.59 16.21
N THR A 184 -7.52 2.59 15.43
CA THR A 184 -8.17 1.27 15.41
C THR A 184 -7.52 0.23 16.34
N GLY A 185 -6.25 0.43 16.74
CA GLY A 185 -5.50 -0.51 17.58
C GLY A 185 -5.85 -0.50 19.06
N LEU A 186 -5.19 -1.37 19.84
CA LEU A 186 -5.34 -1.52 21.30
C LEU A 186 -5.20 -0.18 22.05
N ARG A 187 -4.33 0.71 21.54
CA ARG A 187 -4.15 2.07 22.06
C ARG A 187 -5.36 2.96 21.79
N GLY A 188 -5.96 2.90 20.60
CA GLY A 188 -7.21 3.60 20.28
C GLY A 188 -8.42 3.03 21.03
N ALA A 189 -8.46 1.72 21.25
CA ALA A 189 -9.46 1.09 22.13
C ALA A 189 -9.28 1.53 23.59
N LEU A 190 -8.04 1.61 24.07
CA LEU A 190 -7.72 2.10 25.41
C LEU A 190 -8.06 3.59 25.54
N SER A 191 -7.71 4.44 24.58
CA SER A 191 -8.05 5.87 24.59
C SER A 191 -9.56 6.10 24.56
N ARG A 192 -10.32 5.32 23.80
CA ARG A 192 -11.79 5.38 23.81
C ARG A 192 -12.39 4.90 25.14
N LEU A 193 -11.82 3.83 25.73
CA LEU A 193 -12.23 3.34 27.04
C LEU A 193 -11.91 4.35 28.15
N LEU A 194 -10.71 4.94 28.12
CA LEU A 194 -10.28 5.98 29.06
C LEU A 194 -11.14 7.24 28.88
N GLY A 195 -11.37 7.72 27.66
CA GLY A 195 -12.26 8.85 27.40
C GLY A 195 -13.71 8.60 27.88
N ALA A 196 -14.22 7.38 27.72
CA ALA A 196 -15.53 6.98 28.23
C ALA A 196 -15.59 6.88 29.77
N LEU A 197 -14.51 6.47 30.42
CA LEU A 197 -14.42 6.35 31.88
C LEU A 197 -14.15 7.69 32.58
N PHE A 198 -13.42 8.59 31.92
CA PHE A 198 -13.04 9.89 32.47
C PHE A 198 -13.89 11.06 31.96
N GLY A 199 -14.92 10.78 31.13
CA GLY A 199 -15.96 11.74 30.80
C GLY A 199 -15.47 12.93 29.99
N GLU A 200 -14.68 12.68 28.95
CA GLU A 200 -14.28 13.75 28.02
C GLU A 200 -15.36 13.92 26.95
N GLU A 201 -16.38 14.71 27.26
CA GLU A 201 -17.11 15.45 26.24
C GLU A 201 -16.12 16.42 25.57
N VAL A 202 -15.43 15.97 24.53
CA VAL A 202 -14.77 16.89 23.59
C VAL A 202 -15.88 17.54 22.77
N ARG A 203 -16.50 18.53 23.40
CA ARG A 203 -17.28 19.56 22.76
C ARG A 203 -16.26 20.63 22.36
N GLU A 204 -15.70 20.51 21.16
CA GLU A 204 -15.00 21.63 20.55
C GLU A 204 -15.71 21.97 19.24
N ASP A 205 -16.58 22.97 19.39
CA ASP A 205 -17.25 23.70 18.33
C ASP A 205 -16.22 24.24 17.32
N ALA A 206 -16.64 24.24 16.05
CA ALA A 206 -15.99 24.91 14.93
C ALA A 206 -15.68 26.40 15.25
N PRO A 207 -14.72 27.00 14.53
CA PRO A 207 -15.01 27.45 13.16
C PRO A 207 -14.17 26.79 12.06
#